data_AF-A0A7Y3BDQ9-F1
#
_entry.id   AF-A0A7Y3BDQ9-F1
#
_cell.length_a   1.000
_cell.length_b   1.000
_cell.length_c   1.000
_cell.angle_alpha   90.00
_cell.angle_beta   90.00
_cell.angle_gamma   90.00
#
_symmetry.space_group_name_H-M   'P 1'
#
loop_
_entity.id
_entity.type
_entity.pdbx_description
1 polymer ?
#
loop_
_entity_poly.entity_id
_entity_poly.type
_entity_poly.pdbx_seq_one_letter_code
_entity_poly.pdbx_strand_id
1 'polypeptide(L)'
;ATNPGENRGRRITAARRAVALAGGFGATDTRLAYSHYVLGRLSLSRNPDQALGNFLAAGKIYQNRPDTAIHEAHVAMQIAAFQLSAGRAEVALGLVNRNLEVVTQSEHAALLSLLLLIKAEALAILDRPIQSAEAQNDALAWARYGFGNEADIRARVSEIRAISPRTRQDNPT
;
A
#
# COMPACT_ATOMS: atom_id res chain seq x y z
N ALA A 1 18.04 7.69 2.40
CA ALA A 1 16.57 7.75 2.63
C ALA A 1 16.02 6.49 3.29
N THR A 2 16.52 5.30 2.94
CA THR A 2 15.95 4.01 3.38
C THR A 2 16.46 3.48 4.72
N ASN A 3 17.59 3.96 5.24
CA ASN A 3 18.13 3.53 6.54
C ASN A 3 17.14 3.84 7.69
N PRO A 4 16.59 2.82 8.39
CA PRO A 4 15.65 3.03 9.50
C PRO A 4 16.25 3.75 10.71
N GLY A 5 17.57 3.64 10.93
CA GLY A 5 18.28 4.25 12.07
C GLY A 5 18.56 5.75 11.91
N GLU A 6 18.34 6.32 10.72
CA GLU A 6 18.54 7.75 10.46
C GLU A 6 17.32 8.58 10.87
N ASN A 7 17.55 9.82 11.31
CA ASN A 7 16.46 10.74 11.65
C ASN A 7 15.47 10.90 10.47
N ARG A 8 14.16 10.79 10.77
CA ARG A 8 13.08 10.85 9.76
C ARG A 8 13.13 12.11 8.90
N GLY A 9 13.45 13.27 9.48
CA GLY A 9 13.59 14.53 8.75
C GLY A 9 14.70 14.46 7.69
N ARG A 10 15.88 13.94 8.06
CA ARG A 10 16.98 13.72 7.12
C ARG A 10 16.63 12.70 6.04
N ARG A 11 15.89 11.65 6.39
CA ARG A 11 15.39 10.66 5.41
C ARG A 11 14.47 11.32 4.37
N ILE A 12 13.58 12.22 4.78
CA ILE A 12 12.70 12.98 3.87
C ILE A 12 13.52 13.91 2.98
N THR A 13 14.46 14.68 3.54
CA THR A 13 15.33 15.55 2.75
C THR A 13 16.12 14.76 1.70
N ALA A 14 16.66 13.61 2.08
CA ALA A 14 17.35 12.71 1.16
C ALA A 14 16.40 12.15 0.07
N ALA A 15 15.17 11.78 0.42
CA ALA A 15 14.18 11.28 -0.54
C ALA A 15 13.75 12.36 -1.55
N ARG A 16 13.57 13.61 -1.10
CA ARG A 16 13.31 14.76 -2.01
C ARG A 16 14.48 15.00 -2.97
N ARG A 17 15.72 14.92 -2.47
CA ARG A 17 16.91 15.01 -3.32
C ARG A 17 16.96 13.88 -4.36
N ALA A 18 16.58 12.66 -3.97
CA ALA A 18 16.54 11.53 -4.89
C ALA A 18 15.52 11.75 -6.03
N VAL A 19 14.31 12.26 -5.73
CA VAL A 19 13.32 12.62 -6.76
C VAL A 19 13.88 13.67 -7.73
N ALA A 20 14.50 14.74 -7.21
CA ALA A 20 15.08 15.80 -8.04
C ALA A 20 16.21 15.28 -8.96
N LEU A 21 17.10 14.43 -8.44
CA LEU A 21 18.17 13.81 -9.23
C LEU A 21 17.62 12.83 -10.27
N ALA A 22 16.67 11.98 -9.87
CA ALA A 22 16.08 10.98 -10.76
C ALA A 22 15.30 11.62 -11.92
N GLY A 23 14.69 12.79 -11.69
CA GLY A 23 14.02 13.57 -12.72
C GLY A 23 14.93 13.99 -13.88
N GLY A 24 16.24 14.13 -13.62
CA GLY A 24 17.23 14.44 -14.67
C GLY A 24 17.51 13.29 -15.63
N PHE A 25 17.11 12.05 -15.31
CA PHE A 25 17.31 10.88 -16.17
C PHE A 25 16.13 10.58 -17.10
N GLY A 26 14.98 11.22 -16.90
CA GLY A 26 13.81 11.09 -17.76
C GLY A 26 12.50 10.87 -16.99
N ALA A 27 11.38 11.30 -17.59
CA ALA A 27 10.06 11.28 -16.95
C ALA A 27 9.48 9.87 -16.73
N THR A 28 10.02 8.84 -17.37
CA THR A 28 9.56 7.45 -17.29
C THR A 28 10.59 6.51 -16.65
N ASP A 29 11.64 7.05 -16.03
CA ASP A 29 12.71 6.26 -15.43
C ASP A 29 12.23 5.57 -14.14
N THR A 30 12.56 4.28 -13.96
CA THR A 30 12.12 3.49 -12.80
C THR A 30 12.75 3.98 -11.49
N ARG A 31 13.92 4.61 -11.52
CA ARG A 31 14.53 5.25 -10.34
C ARG A 31 13.72 6.45 -9.88
N LEU A 32 13.09 7.18 -10.81
CA LEU A 32 12.17 8.26 -10.48
C LEU A 32 10.91 7.70 -9.78
N ALA A 33 10.35 6.62 -10.33
CA ALA A 33 9.22 5.93 -9.71
C ALA A 33 9.54 5.44 -8.29
N TYR A 34 10.69 4.78 -8.11
CA TYR A 34 11.14 4.32 -6.79
C TYR A 34 11.37 5.49 -5.82
N SER A 35 11.97 6.59 -6.30
CA SER A 35 12.19 7.78 -5.47
C SER A 35 10.88 8.40 -4.98
N HIS A 36 9.87 8.48 -5.86
CA HIS A 36 8.52 8.90 -5.48
C HIS A 36 7.88 7.93 -4.48
N TYR A 37 7.95 6.62 -4.71
CA TYR A 37 7.42 5.61 -3.78
C TYR A 37 8.02 5.75 -2.37
N VAL A 38 9.34 5.89 -2.26
CA VAL A 38 10.03 6.08 -0.97
C VAL A 38 9.62 7.40 -0.31
N LEU A 39 9.54 8.49 -1.07
CA LEU A 39 9.11 9.80 -0.54
C LEU A 39 7.65 9.75 -0.06
N GLY A 40 6.78 9.05 -0.77
CA GLY A 40 5.39 8.82 -0.39
C GLY A 40 5.30 8.12 0.97
N ARG A 41 5.98 6.98 1.12
CA ARG A 41 6.03 6.24 2.40
C ARG A 41 6.55 7.07 3.56
N LEU A 42 7.59 7.88 3.33
CA LEU A 42 8.16 8.75 4.35
C LEU A 42 7.28 9.97 4.69
N SER A 43 6.34 10.34 3.81
CA SER A 43 5.46 11.49 4.02
C SER A 43 4.13 11.12 4.67
N LEU A 44 3.72 9.85 4.57
CA LEU A 44 2.38 9.36 4.91
C LEU A 44 1.84 9.85 6.27
N SER A 45 2.61 9.73 7.36
CA SER A 45 2.13 10.11 8.69
C SER A 45 2.06 11.62 8.96
N ARG A 46 2.68 12.47 8.13
CA ARG A 46 2.72 13.94 8.34
C ARG A 46 1.94 14.70 7.28
N ASN A 47 1.97 14.22 6.05
CA ASN A 47 1.31 14.85 4.92
C ASN A 47 0.76 13.75 3.98
N PRO A 48 -0.44 13.22 4.29
CA PRO A 48 -1.08 12.17 3.50
C PRO A 48 -1.33 12.57 2.04
N ASP A 49 -1.69 13.82 1.78
CA ASP A 49 -1.95 14.32 0.42
C ASP A 49 -0.68 14.36 -0.42
N GLN A 50 0.44 14.86 0.15
CA GLN A 50 1.74 14.78 -0.50
C GLN A 50 2.16 13.32 -0.73
N ALA A 51 1.86 12.42 0.21
CA ALA A 51 2.16 11.01 0.05
C ALA A 51 1.38 10.40 -1.13
N LEU A 52 0.07 10.67 -1.22
CA LEU A 52 -0.77 10.22 -2.32
C LEU A 52 -0.26 10.74 -3.67
N GLY A 53 0.08 12.03 -3.77
CA GLY A 53 0.64 12.61 -4.99
C GLY A 53 1.92 11.90 -5.46
N ASN A 54 2.78 11.51 -4.52
CA ASN A 54 3.97 10.71 -4.82
C ASN A 54 3.64 9.28 -5.26
N PHE A 55 2.68 8.62 -4.62
CA PHE A 55 2.25 7.29 -5.05
C PHE A 55 1.63 7.32 -6.45
N LEU A 56 0.80 8.31 -6.77
CA LEU A 56 0.23 8.48 -8.11
C LEU A 56 1.32 8.71 -9.16
N ALA A 57 2.34 9.53 -8.85
CA ALA A 57 3.48 9.74 -9.73
C ALA A 57 4.27 8.44 -9.97
N ALA A 58 4.55 7.67 -8.93
CA ALA A 58 5.22 6.37 -9.04
C ALA A 58 4.39 5.37 -9.86
N GLY A 59 3.09 5.28 -9.59
CA GLY A 59 2.16 4.37 -10.27
C GLY A 59 2.08 4.66 -11.75
N LYS A 60 1.96 5.93 -12.14
CA LYS A 60 1.95 6.34 -13.56
C LYS A 60 3.20 5.87 -14.31
N ILE A 61 4.38 5.91 -13.66
CA ILE A 61 5.63 5.48 -14.29
C ILE A 61 5.67 3.95 -14.42
N TYR A 62 5.32 3.21 -13.36
CA TYR A 62 5.33 1.74 -13.39
C TYR A 62 4.25 1.15 -14.32
N GLN A 63 3.06 1.74 -14.39
CA GLN A 63 1.97 1.26 -15.27
C GLN A 63 2.34 1.28 -16.76
N ASN A 64 3.27 2.13 -17.17
CA ASN A 64 3.75 2.18 -18.56
C ASN A 64 4.76 1.08 -18.90
N ARG A 65 5.00 0.13 -17.97
CA ARG A 65 6.11 -0.83 -18.02
C ARG A 65 5.69 -2.20 -17.47
N PRO A 66 5.41 -3.19 -18.35
CA PRO A 66 5.00 -4.54 -17.92
C PRO A 66 6.01 -5.23 -17.01
N ASP A 67 7.31 -4.98 -17.19
CA ASP A 67 8.41 -5.49 -16.36
C ASP A 67 8.40 -4.97 -14.92
N THR A 68 7.56 -3.98 -14.61
CA THR A 68 7.48 -3.36 -13.28
C THR A 68 6.15 -3.64 -12.56
N ALA A 69 5.36 -4.60 -13.04
CA ALA A 69 4.02 -4.88 -12.51
C ALA A 69 4.01 -5.16 -10.99
N ILE A 70 5.01 -5.85 -10.43
CA ILE A 70 5.10 -6.04 -8.96
C ILE A 70 5.37 -4.74 -8.18
N HIS A 71 6.11 -3.80 -8.78
CA HIS A 71 6.36 -2.49 -8.18
C HIS A 71 5.09 -1.62 -8.25
N GLU A 72 4.35 -1.71 -9.35
CA GLU A 72 3.02 -1.11 -9.48
C GLU A 72 2.08 -1.63 -8.39
N ALA A 73 2.05 -2.95 -8.14
CA ALA A 73 1.21 -3.54 -7.11
C ALA A 73 1.53 -3.02 -5.69
N HIS A 74 2.80 -2.81 -5.37
CA HIS A 74 3.19 -2.15 -4.10
C HIS A 74 2.65 -0.73 -3.99
N VAL A 75 2.68 0.04 -5.08
CA VAL A 75 2.13 1.40 -5.13
C VAL A 75 0.59 1.35 -5.03
N ALA A 76 -0.05 0.46 -5.78
CA ALA A 76 -1.49 0.27 -5.78
C ALA A 76 -2.00 -0.11 -4.38
N MET A 77 -1.27 -0.93 -3.62
CA MET A 77 -1.58 -1.24 -2.22
C MET A 77 -1.64 0.03 -1.35
N GLN A 78 -0.66 0.94 -1.49
CA GLN A 78 -0.66 2.20 -0.73
C GLN A 78 -1.82 3.11 -1.13
N ILE A 79 -2.12 3.20 -2.43
CA ILE A 79 -3.26 3.99 -2.92
C ILE A 79 -4.57 3.37 -2.43
N ALA A 80 -4.72 2.04 -2.47
CA ALA A 80 -5.91 1.34 -2.00
C ALA A 80 -6.14 1.57 -0.50
N ALA A 81 -5.10 1.48 0.33
CA ALA A 81 -5.17 1.81 1.75
C ALA A 81 -5.61 3.27 1.98
N PHE A 82 -5.09 4.22 1.19
CA PHE A 82 -5.54 5.61 1.25
C PHE A 82 -7.03 5.74 0.89
N GLN A 83 -7.47 5.15 -0.23
CA GLN A 83 -8.88 5.22 -0.65
C GLN A 83 -9.81 4.57 0.39
N LEU A 84 -9.40 3.45 0.98
CA LEU A 84 -10.13 2.78 2.06
C LEU A 84 -10.32 3.72 3.25
N SER A 85 -9.24 4.40 3.70
CA SER A 85 -9.31 5.36 4.80
C SER A 85 -10.21 6.57 4.53
N ALA A 86 -10.36 6.93 3.26
CA ALA A 86 -11.28 7.96 2.79
C ALA A 86 -12.72 7.47 2.59
N GLY A 87 -13.04 6.22 2.97
CA GLY A 87 -14.37 5.61 2.79
C GLY A 87 -14.71 5.23 1.35
N ARG A 88 -13.75 5.29 0.42
CA ARG A 88 -13.94 4.95 -0.99
C ARG A 88 -13.67 3.47 -1.23
N ALA A 89 -14.50 2.63 -0.60
CA ALA A 89 -14.30 1.19 -0.55
C ALA A 89 -14.32 0.52 -1.93
N GLU A 90 -15.19 0.95 -2.85
CA GLU A 90 -15.26 0.43 -4.22
C GLU A 90 -13.97 0.71 -5.00
N VAL A 91 -13.39 1.91 -4.82
CA VAL A 91 -12.13 2.28 -5.47
C VAL A 91 -10.98 1.44 -4.92
N ALA A 92 -10.91 1.29 -3.59
CA ALA A 92 -9.92 0.44 -2.94
C ALA A 92 -10.02 -1.02 -3.41
N LEU A 93 -11.23 -1.58 -3.43
CA LEU A 93 -11.51 -2.94 -3.89
C LEU A 93 -11.11 -3.14 -5.36
N GLY A 94 -11.40 -2.18 -6.23
CA GLY A 94 -11.00 -2.21 -7.63
C GLY A 94 -9.49 -2.16 -7.84
N LEU A 95 -8.75 -1.37 -7.04
CA LEU A 95 -7.28 -1.33 -7.07
C LEU A 95 -6.67 -2.65 -6.62
N VAL A 96 -7.21 -3.24 -5.53
CA VAL A 96 -6.77 -4.54 -5.03
C VAL A 96 -7.00 -5.63 -6.07
N ASN A 97 -8.23 -5.79 -6.55
CA ASN A 97 -8.59 -6.90 -7.44
C ASN A 97 -7.77 -6.90 -8.74
N ARG A 98 -7.45 -5.72 -9.29
CA ARG A 98 -6.57 -5.59 -10.47
C ARG A 98 -5.14 -6.09 -10.25
N ASN A 99 -4.70 -6.14 -9.01
CA ASN A 99 -3.33 -6.49 -8.64
C ASN A 99 -3.18 -7.88 -7.98
N LEU A 100 -4.28 -8.57 -7.69
CA LEU A 100 -4.20 -9.89 -7.03
C LEU A 100 -3.48 -10.93 -7.89
N GLU A 101 -3.72 -10.94 -9.20
CA GLU A 101 -3.11 -11.92 -10.09
C GLU A 101 -1.59 -11.75 -10.17
N VAL A 102 -1.10 -10.53 -10.43
CA VAL A 102 0.35 -10.27 -10.54
C VAL A 102 1.08 -10.61 -9.24
N VAL A 103 0.49 -10.28 -8.09
CA VAL A 103 1.12 -10.54 -6.78
C VAL A 103 1.10 -12.02 -6.43
N THR A 104 0.04 -12.75 -6.84
CA THR A 104 -0.02 -14.21 -6.72
C THR A 104 1.05 -14.87 -7.59
N GLN A 105 1.15 -14.48 -8.86
CA GLN A 105 2.14 -15.02 -9.80
C GLN A 105 3.59 -14.71 -9.39
N SER A 106 3.83 -13.60 -8.70
CA SER A 106 5.14 -13.25 -8.17
C SER A 106 5.45 -13.91 -6.82
N GLU A 107 4.55 -14.75 -6.29
CA GLU A 107 4.68 -15.44 -4.99
C GLU A 107 4.96 -14.49 -3.81
N HIS A 108 4.54 -13.23 -3.90
CA HIS A 108 4.88 -12.22 -2.90
C HIS A 108 3.88 -12.25 -1.72
N ALA A 109 3.94 -13.31 -0.92
CA ALA A 109 2.98 -13.63 0.14
C ALA A 109 2.63 -12.46 1.09
N ALA A 110 3.63 -11.68 1.51
CA ALA A 110 3.40 -10.53 2.40
C ALA A 110 2.54 -9.44 1.75
N LEU A 111 2.77 -9.14 0.47
CA LEU A 111 2.00 -8.15 -0.28
C LEU A 111 0.60 -8.68 -0.58
N LEU A 112 0.49 -9.97 -0.93
CA LEU A 112 -0.80 -10.62 -1.16
C LEU A 112 -1.68 -10.56 0.08
N SER A 113 -1.12 -10.88 1.25
CA SER A 113 -1.79 -10.78 2.54
C SER A 113 -2.29 -9.34 2.80
N LEU A 114 -1.47 -8.32 2.59
CA LEU A 114 -1.88 -6.92 2.79
C LEU A 114 -3.00 -6.50 1.83
N LEU A 115 -2.93 -6.88 0.56
CA LEU A 115 -3.99 -6.62 -0.40
C LEU A 115 -5.30 -7.29 0.01
N LEU A 116 -5.26 -8.54 0.45
CA LEU A 116 -6.43 -9.29 0.90
C LEU A 116 -7.03 -8.71 2.19
N LEU A 117 -6.22 -8.20 3.12
CA LEU A 117 -6.73 -7.46 4.29
C LEU A 117 -7.47 -6.18 3.88
N ILE A 118 -6.91 -5.40 2.94
CA ILE A 118 -7.59 -4.21 2.41
C ILE A 118 -8.90 -4.59 1.71
N LYS A 119 -8.91 -5.69 0.95
CA LYS A 119 -10.12 -6.24 0.31
C LYS A 119 -11.17 -6.64 1.32
N ALA A 120 -10.79 -7.32 2.40
CA ALA A 120 -11.71 -7.69 3.47
C ALA A 120 -12.39 -6.44 4.07
N GLU A 121 -11.60 -5.43 4.46
CA GLU A 121 -12.14 -4.18 5.00
C GLU A 121 -13.04 -3.44 4.00
N ALA A 122 -12.65 -3.38 2.73
CA ALA A 122 -13.47 -2.77 1.69
C ALA A 122 -14.81 -3.51 1.52
N LEU A 123 -14.79 -4.85 1.47
CA LEU A 123 -16.01 -5.67 1.39
C LEU A 123 -16.90 -5.48 2.62
N ALA A 124 -16.32 -5.36 3.81
CA ALA A 124 -17.06 -5.09 5.03
C ALA A 124 -17.77 -3.72 4.99
N ILE A 125 -17.16 -2.68 4.41
CA ILE A 125 -17.80 -1.36 4.21
C ILE A 125 -18.95 -1.45 3.21
N LEU A 126 -18.81 -2.30 2.19
CA LEU A 126 -19.80 -2.52 1.13
C LEU A 126 -20.92 -3.49 1.51
N ASP A 127 -21.07 -3.80 2.80
CA ASP A 127 -22.07 -4.73 3.34
C ASP A 127 -22.00 -6.13 2.71
N ARG A 128 -20.77 -6.63 2.51
CA ARG A 128 -20.45 -7.96 1.95
C ARG A 128 -19.73 -8.84 2.98
N PRO A 129 -20.39 -9.23 4.08
CA PRO A 129 -19.73 -9.87 5.22
C PRO A 129 -19.16 -11.26 4.93
N ILE A 130 -19.82 -12.04 4.08
CA ILE A 130 -19.35 -13.39 3.69
C ILE A 130 -18.04 -13.27 2.93
N GLN A 131 -18.00 -12.47 1.86
CA GLN A 131 -16.78 -12.28 1.07
C GLN A 131 -15.67 -11.57 1.86
N SER A 132 -16.05 -10.70 2.81
CA SER A 132 -15.10 -10.09 3.74
C SER A 132 -14.39 -11.15 4.60
N ALA A 133 -15.14 -12.09 5.17
CA ALA A 133 -14.60 -13.15 6.01
C ALA A 133 -13.70 -14.11 5.21
N GLU A 134 -14.11 -14.47 3.98
CA GLU A 134 -13.31 -15.28 3.06
C GLU A 134 -11.97 -14.58 2.76
N ALA A 135 -12.00 -13.32 2.33
CA ALA A 135 -10.79 -12.55 2.03
C ALA A 135 -9.89 -12.42 3.26
N GLN A 136 -10.46 -12.27 4.46
CA GLN A 136 -9.69 -12.21 5.69
C GLN A 136 -8.99 -13.56 6.00
N ASN A 137 -9.68 -14.68 5.82
CA ASN A 137 -9.10 -16.01 6.04
C ASN A 137 -7.93 -16.27 5.07
N ASP A 138 -8.13 -15.95 3.78
CA ASP A 138 -7.07 -16.05 2.78
C ASP A 138 -5.88 -15.15 3.14
N ALA A 139 -6.15 -13.91 3.58
CA ALA A 139 -5.10 -12.99 3.99
C ALA A 139 -4.24 -13.56 5.12
N LEU A 140 -4.86 -14.21 6.11
CA LEU A 140 -4.16 -14.82 7.25
C LEU A 140 -3.38 -16.06 6.84
N ALA A 141 -3.88 -16.86 5.90
CA ALA A 141 -3.13 -17.98 5.34
C ALA A 141 -1.83 -17.50 4.69
N TRP A 142 -1.91 -16.47 3.82
CA TRP A 142 -0.72 -15.87 3.19
C TRP A 142 0.19 -15.13 4.16
N ALA A 143 -0.37 -14.52 5.22
CA ALA A 143 0.40 -13.79 6.23
C ALA A 143 1.46 -14.68 6.91
N ARG A 144 1.13 -15.95 7.13
CA ARG A 144 2.05 -16.94 7.74
C ARG A 144 3.30 -17.14 6.89
N TYR A 145 3.17 -17.15 5.56
CA TYR A 145 4.30 -17.26 4.64
C TYR A 145 5.03 -15.92 4.44
N GLY A 146 4.31 -14.80 4.51
CA GLY A 146 4.87 -13.46 4.24
C GLY A 146 5.58 -12.78 5.41
N PHE A 147 5.08 -12.95 6.64
CA PHE A 147 5.58 -12.27 7.84
C PHE A 147 6.20 -13.22 8.85
N GLY A 148 5.88 -14.51 8.80
CA GLY A 148 6.43 -15.53 9.69
C GLY A 148 5.79 -15.52 11.08
N ASN A 149 6.15 -14.57 11.96
CA ASN A 149 5.73 -14.60 13.36
C ASN A 149 4.33 -14.00 13.59
N GLU A 150 3.61 -14.53 14.57
CA GLU A 150 2.23 -14.10 14.84
C GLU A 150 2.12 -12.64 15.32
N ALA A 151 3.15 -12.11 15.97
CA ALA A 151 3.13 -10.73 16.47
C ALA A 151 3.10 -9.74 15.30
N ASP A 152 3.91 -9.96 14.27
CA ASP A 152 3.94 -9.18 13.04
C ASP A 152 2.64 -9.32 12.26
N ILE A 153 2.08 -10.53 12.17
CA ILE A 153 0.78 -10.75 11.53
C ILE A 153 -0.32 -9.94 12.23
N ARG A 154 -0.40 -10.05 13.57
CA ARG A 154 -1.36 -9.26 14.36
C ARG A 154 -1.17 -7.76 14.20
N ALA A 155 0.09 -7.29 14.13
CA ALA A 155 0.39 -5.89 13.91
C ALA A 155 -0.14 -5.42 12.55
N ARG A 156 0.08 -6.17 11.46
CA ARG A 156 -0.42 -5.81 10.12
C ARG A 156 -1.94 -5.84 10.02
N VAL A 157 -2.59 -6.83 10.63
CA VAL A 157 -4.06 -6.90 10.71
C VAL A 157 -4.60 -5.69 11.46
N SER A 158 -4.01 -5.35 12.60
CA SER A 158 -4.40 -4.18 13.40
C SER A 158 -4.22 -2.87 12.64
N GLU A 159 -3.07 -2.69 11.96
CA GLU A 159 -2.80 -1.51 11.13
C GLU A 159 -3.85 -1.33 10.01
N ILE A 160 -4.20 -2.39 9.28
CA ILE A 160 -5.19 -2.31 8.20
C ILE A 160 -6.62 -2.09 8.74
N ARG A 161 -6.97 -2.70 9.86
CA ARG A 161 -8.26 -2.42 10.52
C ARG A 161 -8.35 -0.97 11.01
N ALA A 162 -7.26 -0.43 11.56
CA ALA A 162 -7.23 0.93 12.10
C ALA A 162 -7.39 2.01 11.03
N ILE A 163 -7.01 1.75 9.77
CA ILE A 163 -7.24 2.70 8.66
C ILE A 163 -8.68 2.67 8.14
N SER A 164 -9.44 1.60 8.40
CA SER A 164 -10.83 1.46 7.97
C SER A 164 -11.75 2.41 8.75
N PRO A 165 -12.65 3.17 8.09
CA PRO A 165 -13.58 4.07 8.77
C PRO A 165 -14.56 3.33 9.70
N ARG A 166 -14.78 2.03 9.51
CA ARG A 166 -15.62 1.19 10.39
C ARG A 166 -15.14 1.20 11.84
N THR A 167 -13.83 1.13 12.06
CA THR A 167 -13.22 1.15 13.40
C THR A 167 -13.51 2.46 14.15
N ARG A 168 -13.79 3.56 13.44
CA ARG A 168 -14.22 4.84 14.05
C ARG A 168 -15.71 4.83 14.44
N GLN A 169 -16.53 4.03 13.75
CA GLN A 169 -17.96 3.90 14.05
C GLN A 169 -18.20 2.99 15.27
N ASP A 170 -17.38 1.95 15.42
CA ASP A 170 -17.46 1.00 16.53
C ASP A 170 -16.96 1.59 17.87
N ASN A 171 -16.24 2.72 17.84
CA ASN A 171 -15.78 3.48 19.00
C ASN A 171 -16.24 4.94 18.92
N PRO A 172 -17.52 5.25 19.22
CA PRO A 172 -17.94 6.65 19.36
C PRO A 172 -17.24 7.27 20.56
N THR A 173 -16.52 8.38 20.35
CA THR A 173 -15.93 9.22 21.40
C THR A 173 -16.97 9.75 22.36
#